data_AF-A0A968MRM8-F1
#
_entry.id   AF-A0A968MRM8-F1
#
_cell.length_a   1.000
_cell.length_b   1.000
_cell.length_c   1.000
_cell.angle_alpha   90.00
_cell.angle_beta   90.00
_cell.angle_gamma   90.00
#
_symmetry.space_group_name_H-M   'P 1'
#
loop_
_entity.id
_entity.type
_entity.pdbx_description
1 polymer ?
#
loop_
_entity_poly.entity_id
_entity_poly.type
_entity_poly.pdbx_seq_one_letter_code
_entity_poly.pdbx_strand_id
1 'polypeptide(L)'
;MKIKGETGCTDVKGADRIEIVYFTDPLCCWSWALEPHWRKFLDHYQHLISWRYCMGVMIPDWNSFSDPLNDISRPAQMGPLWMQVKHTTGAEIDANLWMEDPPESSFAPCLAVKCAALQSPAAEDVLLTLLRKAVMTQRKI
;
A
#
# COMPACT_ATOMS: atom_id res chain seq x y z
N MET A 1 -17.08 -11.42 51.17
CA MET A 1 -17.91 -10.95 50.05
C MET A 1 -17.05 -11.05 48.79
N LYS A 2 -17.30 -12.08 47.96
CA LYS A 2 -16.60 -12.30 46.68
C LYS A 2 -17.22 -11.39 45.62
N ILE A 3 -16.40 -10.71 44.83
CA ILE A 3 -16.72 -10.42 43.43
C ILE A 3 -15.50 -10.84 42.62
N LYS A 4 -15.66 -11.98 41.94
CA LYS A 4 -14.82 -12.42 40.82
C LYS A 4 -15.11 -11.50 39.63
N GLY A 5 -14.06 -11.16 38.89
CA GLY A 5 -14.14 -10.47 37.62
C GLY A 5 -12.87 -10.76 36.83
N GLU A 6 -12.63 -12.03 36.54
CA GLU A 6 -11.68 -12.48 35.53
C GLU A 6 -12.13 -11.92 34.18
N THR A 7 -11.57 -10.79 33.73
CA THR A 7 -11.56 -10.46 32.30
C THR A 7 -10.37 -11.20 31.70
N GLY A 8 -10.64 -12.43 31.28
CA GLY A 8 -9.69 -13.25 30.56
C GLY A 8 -9.22 -12.51 29.31
N CYS A 9 -7.94 -12.15 29.30
CA CYS A 9 -7.19 -11.96 28.07
C CYS A 9 -7.12 -13.34 27.42
N THR A 10 -8.05 -13.64 26.51
CA THR A 10 -7.94 -14.84 25.69
C THR A 10 -6.74 -14.63 24.79
N ASP A 11 -5.65 -15.30 25.17
CA ASP A 11 -4.44 -15.48 24.40
C ASP A 11 -4.86 -16.22 23.11
N VAL A 12 -5.19 -15.47 22.06
CA VAL A 12 -5.58 -16.03 20.76
C VAL A 12 -4.34 -16.73 20.22
N LYS A 13 -4.30 -18.06 20.33
CA LYS A 13 -3.23 -18.88 19.74
C LYS A 13 -3.16 -18.53 18.25
N GLY A 14 -1.96 -18.45 17.68
CA GLY A 14 -1.75 -18.02 16.29
C GLY A 14 -2.56 -18.78 15.23
N ALA A 15 -3.16 -19.94 15.55
CA ALA A 15 -4.06 -20.70 14.70
C ALA A 15 -5.49 -20.12 14.58
N ASP A 16 -5.90 -19.22 15.49
CA ASP A 16 -7.25 -18.66 15.56
C ASP A 16 -7.34 -17.25 14.93
N ARG A 17 -6.24 -16.74 14.34
CA ARG A 17 -6.18 -15.42 13.71
C ARG A 17 -6.49 -15.52 12.22
N ILE A 18 -7.22 -14.53 11.70
CA ILE A 18 -7.45 -14.40 10.25
C ILE A 18 -6.19 -13.83 9.60
N GLU A 19 -5.60 -14.56 8.64
CA GLU A 19 -4.50 -14.05 7.83
C GLU A 19 -5.04 -13.21 6.66
N ILE A 20 -4.54 -11.98 6.53
CA ILE A 20 -4.82 -11.10 5.40
C ILE A 20 -3.56 -10.90 4.57
N VAL A 21 -3.65 -11.25 3.30
CA VAL A 21 -2.60 -10.96 2.32
C VAL A 21 -3.00 -9.72 1.55
N TYR A 22 -2.36 -8.60 1.83
CA TYR A 22 -2.64 -7.35 1.14
C TYR A 22 -1.69 -7.17 -0.06
N PHE A 23 -2.20 -7.43 -1.25
CA PHE A 23 -1.50 -7.14 -2.51
C PHE A 23 -1.49 -5.64 -2.77
N THR A 24 -0.30 -5.08 -2.91
CA THR A 24 -0.12 -3.64 -3.07
C THR A 24 1.17 -3.29 -3.81
N ASP A 25 1.34 -2.02 -4.14
CA ASP A 25 2.52 -1.47 -4.82
C ASP A 25 2.70 -0.01 -4.37
N PRO A 26 3.93 0.47 -4.12
CA PRO A 26 4.19 1.87 -3.76
C PRO A 26 3.66 2.91 -4.77
N LEU A 27 3.54 2.55 -6.05
CA LEU A 27 3.06 3.38 -7.15
C LEU A 27 1.55 3.24 -7.43
N CYS A 28 0.85 2.36 -6.70
CA CYS A 28 -0.59 2.17 -6.89
C CYS A 28 -1.39 3.29 -6.21
N CYS A 29 -1.97 4.20 -7.00
CA CYS A 29 -2.81 5.29 -6.51
C CYS A 29 -4.04 4.81 -5.72
N TRP A 30 -4.65 3.69 -6.13
CA TRP A 30 -5.77 3.08 -5.39
C TRP A 30 -5.35 2.52 -4.04
N SER A 31 -4.16 1.92 -3.94
CA SER A 31 -3.60 1.47 -2.66
C SER A 31 -3.30 2.64 -1.74
N TRP A 32 -2.81 3.76 -2.27
CA TRP A 32 -2.63 4.99 -1.50
C TRP A 32 -3.95 5.55 -0.98
N ALA A 33 -4.99 5.58 -1.83
CA ALA A 33 -6.31 6.02 -1.41
C ALA A 33 -6.92 5.11 -0.32
N LEU A 34 -6.61 3.81 -0.32
CA LEU A 34 -7.04 2.86 0.71
C LEU A 34 -6.28 3.01 2.03
N GLU A 35 -5.05 3.54 2.03
CA GLU A 35 -4.14 3.55 3.18
C GLU A 35 -4.79 4.07 4.48
N PRO A 36 -5.53 5.20 4.51
CA PRO A 36 -6.15 5.67 5.76
C PRO A 36 -7.20 4.71 6.32
N HIS A 37 -7.91 3.98 5.45
CA HIS A 37 -8.90 2.99 5.84
C HIS A 37 -8.23 1.70 6.30
N TRP A 38 -7.17 1.28 5.61
CA TRP A 38 -6.36 0.13 5.99
C TRP A 38 -5.74 0.34 7.39
N ARG A 39 -5.18 1.51 7.67
CA ARG A 39 -4.62 1.86 8.98
C ARG A 39 -5.66 1.78 10.10
N LYS A 40 -6.86 2.34 9.88
CA LYS A 40 -7.97 2.26 10.84
C LYS A 40 -8.43 0.82 11.06
N PHE A 41 -8.50 0.03 10.00
CA PHE A 41 -8.86 -1.37 10.07
C PHE A 41 -7.83 -2.17 10.88
N LEU A 42 -6.54 -1.97 10.63
CA LEU A 42 -5.47 -2.60 11.41
C LEU A 42 -5.54 -2.19 12.89
N ASP A 43 -5.66 -0.90 13.19
CA ASP A 43 -5.73 -0.40 14.57
C ASP A 43 -6.86 -1.06 15.36
N HIS A 44 -8.04 -1.19 14.73
CA HIS A 44 -9.21 -1.79 15.37
C HIS A 44 -9.13 -3.32 15.50
N TYR A 45 -8.60 -4.03 14.49
CA TYR A 45 -8.68 -5.50 14.41
C TYR A 45 -7.35 -6.23 14.62
N GLN A 46 -6.23 -5.54 14.87
CA GLN A 46 -4.89 -6.13 15.04
C GLN A 46 -4.79 -7.23 16.11
N HIS A 47 -5.76 -7.36 17.01
CA HIS A 47 -5.80 -8.44 18.00
C HIS A 47 -6.43 -9.75 17.46
N LEU A 48 -7.16 -9.68 16.33
CA LEU A 48 -7.85 -10.82 15.70
C LEU A 48 -7.21 -11.25 14.36
N ILE A 49 -6.41 -10.38 13.74
CA ILE A 49 -5.87 -10.61 12.38
C ILE A 49 -4.35 -10.65 12.39
N SER A 50 -3.74 -11.42 11.51
CA SER A 50 -2.36 -11.20 11.06
C SER A 50 -2.40 -10.67 9.63
N TRP A 51 -1.40 -9.89 9.22
CA TRP A 51 -1.32 -9.42 7.84
C TRP A 51 0.10 -9.42 7.32
N ARG A 52 0.22 -9.49 6.00
CA ARG A 52 1.47 -9.29 5.27
C ARG A 52 1.20 -8.57 3.97
N TYR A 53 2.14 -7.71 3.58
CA TYR A 53 2.09 -7.07 2.28
C TYR A 53 2.65 -8.01 1.21
N CYS A 54 2.00 -8.09 0.06
CA CYS A 54 2.52 -8.76 -1.13
C CYS A 54 2.76 -7.69 -2.20
N MET A 55 4.02 -7.50 -2.60
CA MET A 55 4.36 -6.49 -3.62
C MET A 55 3.97 -7.02 -5.00
N GLY A 56 3.01 -6.34 -5.65
CA GLY A 56 2.44 -6.77 -6.92
C GLY A 56 3.28 -6.45 -8.14
N VAL A 57 4.18 -5.45 -8.06
CA VAL A 57 4.93 -4.90 -9.21
C VAL A 57 3.98 -4.57 -10.37
N MET A 58 3.20 -3.50 -10.19
CA MET A 58 2.20 -3.06 -11.15
C MET A 58 2.80 -2.71 -12.51
N ILE A 59 3.97 -2.07 -12.53
CA ILE A 59 4.65 -1.63 -13.76
C ILE A 59 6.04 -2.27 -13.77
N PRO A 60 6.23 -3.44 -14.40
CA PRO A 60 7.55 -4.04 -14.54
C PRO A 60 8.48 -3.17 -15.39
N ASP A 61 7.99 -2.74 -16.55
CA ASP A 61 8.62 -1.83 -17.49
C ASP A 61 7.58 -1.32 -18.50
N TRP A 62 7.81 -0.18 -19.15
CA TRP A 62 6.88 0.39 -20.12
C TRP A 62 6.86 -0.28 -21.50
N ASN A 63 7.81 -1.16 -21.82
CA ASN A 63 7.79 -1.88 -23.10
C ASN A 63 6.81 -3.06 -23.06
N SER A 64 6.59 -3.65 -21.88
CA SER A 64 5.71 -4.79 -21.67
C SER A 64 4.41 -4.45 -20.93
N PHE A 65 4.37 -3.33 -20.20
CA PHE A 65 3.20 -2.93 -19.43
C PHE A 65 2.03 -2.49 -20.32
N SER A 66 0.85 -3.00 -20.01
CA SER A 66 -0.42 -2.58 -20.58
C SER A 66 -1.53 -2.82 -19.56
N ASP A 67 -2.38 -1.82 -19.36
CA ASP A 67 -3.62 -1.91 -18.61
C ASP A 67 -4.79 -1.54 -19.55
N PRO A 68 -5.41 -2.55 -20.19
CA PRO A 68 -6.53 -2.33 -21.11
C PRO A 68 -7.80 -1.82 -20.42
N LEU A 69 -7.96 -2.01 -19.11
CA LEU A 69 -9.15 -1.56 -18.40
C LEU A 69 -9.18 -0.05 -18.21
N ASN A 70 -7.99 0.56 -18.10
CA ASN A 70 -7.81 2.00 -17.93
C ASN A 70 -7.21 2.67 -19.17
N ASP A 71 -7.06 1.94 -20.29
CA ASP A 71 -6.43 2.41 -21.54
C ASP A 71 -5.01 2.98 -21.35
N ILE A 72 -4.17 2.30 -20.54
CA ILE A 72 -2.81 2.74 -20.20
C ILE A 72 -1.77 1.82 -20.82
N SER A 73 -0.88 2.36 -21.64
CA SER A 73 0.29 1.68 -22.19
C SER A 73 1.56 2.54 -22.19
N ARG A 74 1.46 3.79 -21.74
CA ARG A 74 2.60 4.72 -21.61
C ARG A 74 2.44 5.64 -20.40
N PRO A 75 3.55 6.18 -19.84
CA PRO A 75 3.49 6.91 -18.57
C PRO A 75 2.51 8.08 -18.53
N ALA A 76 2.43 8.87 -19.62
CA ALA A 76 1.56 10.05 -19.68
C ALA A 76 0.06 9.75 -19.47
N GLN A 77 -0.38 8.50 -19.63
CA GLN A 77 -1.77 8.09 -19.41
C GLN A 77 -2.09 7.82 -17.93
N MET A 78 -1.09 7.70 -17.07
CA MET A 78 -1.30 7.51 -15.62
C MET A 78 -1.79 8.79 -14.93
N GLY A 79 -1.43 9.96 -15.44
CA GLY A 79 -1.85 11.25 -14.88
C GLY A 79 -3.38 11.39 -14.76
N PRO A 80 -4.14 11.18 -15.86
CA PRO A 80 -5.60 11.12 -15.82
C PRO A 80 -6.17 10.13 -14.80
N LEU A 81 -5.62 8.91 -14.71
CA LEU A 81 -6.04 7.93 -13.71
C LEU A 81 -5.84 8.46 -12.29
N TRP A 82 -4.67 9.04 -11.99
CA TRP A 82 -4.39 9.62 -10.68
C TRP A 82 -5.31 10.79 -10.34
N MET A 83 -5.64 11.64 -11.32
CA MET A 83 -6.64 12.70 -11.14
C MET A 83 -8.03 12.15 -10.84
N GLN A 84 -8.43 11.08 -11.52
CA GLN A 84 -9.70 10.39 -11.26
C GLN A 84 -9.75 9.83 -9.84
N VAL A 85 -8.69 9.14 -9.39
CA VAL A 85 -8.61 8.59 -8.03
C VAL A 85 -8.69 9.70 -6.99
N LYS A 86 -7.94 10.79 -7.18
CA LYS A 86 -8.00 11.98 -6.32
C LYS A 86 -9.41 12.55 -6.22
N HIS A 87 -10.08 12.73 -7.36
CA HIS A 87 -11.44 13.26 -7.39
C HIS A 87 -12.45 12.33 -6.69
N THR A 88 -12.30 11.02 -6.90
CA THR A 88 -13.24 10.00 -6.40
C THR A 88 -13.10 9.74 -4.91
N THR A 89 -11.86 9.73 -4.40
CA THR A 89 -11.54 9.29 -3.04
C THR A 89 -11.20 10.44 -2.09
N GLY A 90 -10.88 11.62 -2.62
CA GLY A 90 -10.34 12.75 -1.87
C GLY A 90 -8.89 12.57 -1.43
N ALA A 91 -8.20 11.50 -1.86
CA ALA A 91 -6.81 11.26 -1.53
C ALA A 91 -5.91 12.36 -2.09
N GLU A 92 -4.93 12.80 -1.31
CA GLU A 92 -3.91 13.74 -1.78
C GLU A 92 -2.97 13.05 -2.76
N ILE A 93 -3.09 13.43 -4.03
CA ILE A 93 -2.27 12.89 -5.13
C ILE A 93 -1.83 14.06 -6.02
N ASP A 94 -0.55 14.10 -6.37
CA ASP A 94 0.03 15.01 -7.35
C ASP A 94 0.34 14.24 -8.65
N ALA A 95 -0.58 14.36 -9.62
CA ALA A 95 -0.49 13.67 -10.90
C ALA A 95 0.62 14.21 -11.82
N ASN A 96 1.21 15.36 -11.51
CA ASN A 96 2.26 15.96 -12.33
C ASN A 96 3.55 15.12 -12.35
N LEU A 97 3.73 14.21 -11.39
CA LEU A 97 4.82 13.21 -11.44
C LEU A 97 4.90 12.54 -12.81
N TRP A 98 3.76 12.12 -13.37
CA TRP A 98 3.70 11.40 -14.64
C TRP A 98 4.03 12.24 -15.88
N MET A 99 4.07 13.56 -15.74
CA MET A 99 4.42 14.50 -16.80
C MET A 99 5.85 15.01 -16.67
N GLU A 100 6.35 15.18 -15.44
CA GLU A 100 7.65 15.79 -15.16
C GLU A 100 8.77 14.75 -15.01
N ASP A 101 8.53 13.69 -14.24
CA ASP A 101 9.52 12.65 -13.92
C ASP A 101 8.81 11.29 -13.75
N PRO A 102 8.28 10.71 -14.84
CA PRO A 102 7.54 9.47 -14.75
C PRO A 102 8.46 8.29 -14.37
N PRO A 103 8.08 7.46 -13.39
CA PRO A 103 8.86 6.29 -13.02
C PRO A 103 8.89 5.28 -14.16
N GLU A 104 10.08 4.73 -14.42
CA GLU A 104 10.29 3.70 -15.44
C GLU A 104 9.72 2.33 -15.04
N SER A 105 9.62 2.08 -13.73
CA SER A 105 9.18 0.79 -13.16
C SER A 105 8.74 0.96 -11.70
N SER A 106 7.86 0.08 -11.23
CA SER A 106 7.55 -0.10 -9.82
C SER A 106 8.33 -1.23 -9.14
N PHE A 107 9.19 -1.93 -9.89
CA PHE A 107 9.98 -3.04 -9.36
C PHE A 107 10.97 -2.62 -8.28
N ALA A 108 11.77 -1.57 -8.53
CA ALA A 108 12.76 -1.08 -7.57
C ALA A 108 12.16 -0.66 -6.22
N PRO A 109 11.10 0.18 -6.15
CA PRO A 109 10.50 0.52 -4.87
C PRO A 109 9.81 -0.68 -4.21
N CYS A 110 9.19 -1.60 -4.96
CA CYS A 110 8.68 -2.87 -4.42
C CYS A 110 9.79 -3.72 -3.78
N LEU A 111 10.93 -3.84 -4.45
CA LEU A 111 12.10 -4.57 -3.95
C LEU A 111 12.65 -3.92 -2.69
N ALA A 112 12.75 -2.59 -2.66
CA ALA A 112 13.21 -1.85 -1.48
C ALA A 112 12.33 -2.14 -0.24
N VAL A 113 11.00 -2.16 -0.40
CA VAL A 113 10.06 -2.55 0.67
C VAL A 113 10.35 -3.97 1.16
N LYS A 114 10.60 -4.92 0.25
CA LYS A 114 10.95 -6.30 0.64
C LYS A 114 12.31 -6.42 1.29
N CYS A 115 13.30 -5.62 0.89
CA CYS A 115 14.58 -5.53 1.60
C CYS A 115 14.40 -5.00 3.02
N ALA A 116 13.53 -4.00 3.24
CA ALA A 116 13.21 -3.52 4.58
C ALA A 116 12.46 -4.57 5.42
N ALA A 117 11.58 -5.37 4.80
CA ALA A 117 10.90 -6.48 5.45
C ALA A 117 11.85 -7.54 6.00
N LEU A 118 13.01 -7.75 5.36
CA LEU A 118 14.06 -8.63 5.88
C LEU A 118 14.70 -8.10 7.17
N GLN A 119 14.62 -6.78 7.43
CA GLN A 119 15.14 -6.17 8.65
C GLN A 119 14.14 -6.25 9.80
N SER A 120 12.88 -5.90 9.54
CA SER A 120 11.76 -6.14 10.47
C SER A 120 10.40 -5.84 9.80
N PRO A 121 9.28 -6.39 10.32
CA PRO A 121 7.94 -6.00 9.88
C PRO A 121 7.65 -4.50 10.04
N ALA A 122 8.19 -3.87 11.09
CA ALA A 122 8.06 -2.43 11.30
C ALA A 122 8.78 -1.61 10.23
N ALA A 123 9.97 -2.07 9.79
CA ALA A 123 10.72 -1.42 8.72
C ALA A 123 10.00 -1.55 7.36
N GLU A 124 9.37 -2.69 7.06
CA GLU A 124 8.51 -2.85 5.88
C GLU A 124 7.40 -1.80 5.86
N ASP A 125 6.67 -1.69 6.98
CA ASP A 125 5.54 -0.78 7.10
C ASP A 125 5.95 0.70 6.98
N VAL A 126 7.03 1.09 7.66
CA VAL A 126 7.58 2.45 7.60
C VAL A 126 8.03 2.79 6.18
N LEU A 127 8.80 1.91 5.53
CA LEU A 127 9.33 2.20 4.19
C LEU A 127 8.21 2.27 3.15
N LEU A 128 7.22 1.38 3.23
CA LEU A 128 6.07 1.40 2.33
C LEU A 128 5.30 2.73 2.44
N THR A 129 5.06 3.23 3.66
CA THR A 129 4.39 4.51 3.86
C THR A 129 5.23 5.69 3.36
N LEU A 130 6.54 5.69 3.61
CA LEU A 130 7.43 6.75 3.15
C LEU A 130 7.50 6.82 1.62
N LEU A 131 7.65 5.68 0.95
CA LEU A 131 7.70 5.62 -0.51
C LEU A 131 6.37 6.07 -1.14
N ARG A 132 5.24 5.58 -0.63
CA ARG A 132 3.92 6.04 -1.11
C ARG A 132 3.76 7.55 -0.92
N LYS A 133 4.14 8.11 0.24
CA LYS A 133 4.05 9.56 0.47
C LYS A 133 4.96 10.33 -0.48
N ALA A 134 6.20 9.88 -0.67
CA ALA A 134 7.18 10.51 -1.56
C ALA A 134 6.65 10.58 -3.00
N VAL A 135 6.17 9.44 -3.50
CA VAL A 135 5.62 9.31 -4.86
C VAL A 135 4.33 10.11 -5.03
N MET A 136 3.35 9.92 -4.14
CA MET A 136 2.00 10.44 -4.33
C MET A 136 1.87 11.94 -4.04
N THR A 137 2.67 12.47 -3.10
CA THR A 137 2.50 13.85 -2.60
C THR A 137 3.72 14.75 -2.81
N GLN A 138 4.90 14.18 -3.06
CA GLN A 138 6.15 14.94 -3.15
C GLN A 138 6.81 14.88 -4.53
N ARG A 139 6.25 14.08 -5.46
CA ARG A 139 6.81 13.83 -6.80
C ARG A 139 8.27 13.34 -6.72
N LYS A 140 8.54 12.39 -5.81
CA LYS A 140 9.86 11.78 -5.61
C LYS A 140 9.77 10.28 -5.79
N ILE A 141 10.67 9.73 -6.60
CA ILE A 141 10.86 8.30 -6.84
C ILE A 141 12.04 7.80 -6.02
#